data_AF-A0A158R3Z5-F1
#
_entry.id   AF-A0A158R3Z5-F1
#
_cell.length_a   1.000
_cell.length_b   1.000
_cell.length_c   1.000
_cell.angle_alpha   90.00
_cell.angle_beta   90.00
_cell.angle_gamma   90.00
#
_symmetry.space_group_name_H-M   'P 1'
#
loop_
_entity.id
_entity.type
_entity.pdbx_description
1 polymer ?
#
loop_
_entity_poly.entity_id
_entity_poly.type
_entity_poly.pdbx_seq_one_letter_code
_entity_poly.pdbx_strand_id
1 'polypeptide(L)'
;MNLPEDDQRTVFINRLTAERKERETRRKQEDFFTTLQAACRGYLARKLFSKAVRNEFDELLSSFTDLDKERELPECRSVLKVGFLFLRNSSCLRDIERYLKLCRYLIVSVSITNLQCSFPSLFLSKNYIQRSNNFILKLFINVCGLIGNLKLTKVADGKALSIFVLLMVTYSNCNSWALVRNNQKICLVLNSMCSKITCTVFLDPQNYSLLSSCLCKMVSDGRLLVPSPTLNGLFTLLFRAVKDVNFNASEFILFIKECLTCPALITHLSPASIDLLLTNDVFGLCLTALLNSNDIFAILTGNESLFLLANLTHLCAMNLERLIECLIDWTEVVGRLLSRCDDFILRNKDTCSHWHPIFGWYCQPVPHGQVLCSNEGALPLVIMQLKNLWSKPVIKCLFKDVLHSSTSTERTTVSKLSSDSQSDLTLSIQKLWKKLNSIRADTKLASQAQRLPELSIIVIVCQVYQRAMHTFSTLSSDITAGLCREDFLLPHLFTYIVSFSPADNGLTYVLNLLSSHSDNISHFAPLILFANCAATVISILDEDEMYEQEKPFTLEQLRTLAKFCNHFCFRVIWKSYMEINDAINSPLFSSLYQLCMLLYNRDCRRSFTSEIPKFWLAPYDFLSER
;
A
#
# COMPACT_ATOMS: atom_id res chain seq x y z
N MET A 1 25.88 -92.79 -27.90
CA MET A 1 25.14 -91.74 -28.64
C MET A 1 25.80 -90.42 -28.29
N ASN A 2 26.60 -89.90 -29.22
CA ASN A 2 27.45 -88.72 -29.02
C ASN A 2 26.58 -87.46 -29.04
N LEU A 3 26.56 -86.71 -27.93
CA LEU A 3 26.20 -85.29 -27.98
C LEU A 3 27.31 -84.54 -28.74
N PRO A 4 26.97 -83.59 -29.63
CA PRO A 4 27.96 -82.91 -30.45
C PRO A 4 28.92 -82.08 -29.57
N GLU A 5 30.23 -82.12 -29.85
CA GLU A 5 31.28 -81.41 -29.09
C GLU A 5 31.02 -79.90 -28.93
N ASP A 6 30.24 -79.29 -29.82
CA ASP A 6 29.81 -77.89 -29.73
C ASP A 6 28.98 -77.61 -28.48
N ASP A 7 28.17 -78.58 -28.02
CA ASP A 7 27.22 -78.39 -26.91
C ASP A 7 27.93 -78.38 -25.53
N GLN A 8 29.06 -79.09 -25.41
CA GLN A 8 29.88 -79.06 -24.20
C GLN A 8 30.65 -77.74 -24.07
N ARG A 9 31.08 -77.17 -25.19
CA ARG A 9 31.83 -75.90 -25.24
C ARG A 9 30.93 -74.71 -24.93
N THR A 10 29.70 -74.68 -25.43
CA THR A 10 28.67 -73.69 -25.05
C THR A 10 28.29 -73.80 -23.58
N VAL A 11 28.09 -75.00 -23.04
CA VAL A 11 27.81 -75.19 -21.59
C VAL A 11 28.98 -74.69 -20.73
N PHE A 12 30.22 -74.94 -21.13
CA PHE A 12 31.40 -74.43 -20.43
C PHE A 12 31.52 -72.90 -20.47
N ILE A 13 31.29 -72.28 -21.63
CA ILE A 13 31.28 -70.82 -21.79
C ILE A 13 30.13 -70.19 -20.98
N ASN A 14 28.95 -70.83 -20.95
CA ASN A 14 27.81 -70.38 -20.16
C ASN A 14 28.09 -70.46 -18.65
N ARG A 15 28.79 -71.50 -18.16
CA ARG A 15 29.26 -71.57 -16.77
C ARG A 15 30.25 -70.46 -16.44
N LEU A 16 31.26 -70.24 -17.28
CA LEU A 16 32.25 -69.18 -17.06
C LEU A 16 31.63 -67.78 -17.09
N THR A 17 30.66 -67.53 -17.96
CA THR A 17 29.93 -66.26 -18.01
C THR A 17 28.99 -66.08 -16.81
N ALA A 18 28.34 -67.16 -16.34
CA ALA A 18 27.56 -67.14 -15.10
C ALA A 18 28.44 -66.85 -13.88
N GLU A 19 29.60 -67.50 -13.74
CA GLU A 19 30.57 -67.21 -12.67
C GLU A 19 31.14 -65.79 -12.74
N ARG A 20 31.36 -65.25 -13.95
CA ARG A 20 31.78 -63.85 -14.13
C ARG A 20 30.67 -62.90 -13.68
N LYS A 21 29.41 -63.15 -14.08
CA LYS A 21 28.26 -62.38 -13.62
C LYS A 21 28.09 -62.46 -12.10
N GLU A 22 28.31 -63.63 -11.50
CA GLU A 22 28.21 -63.82 -10.04
C GLU A 22 29.34 -63.10 -9.29
N ARG A 23 30.55 -63.06 -9.86
CA ARG A 23 31.66 -62.26 -9.34
C ARG A 23 31.39 -60.76 -9.47
N GLU A 24 30.80 -60.33 -10.58
CA GLU A 24 30.37 -58.94 -10.77
C GLU A 24 29.26 -58.53 -9.80
N THR A 25 28.26 -59.38 -9.56
CA THR A 25 27.19 -59.09 -8.60
C THR A 25 27.73 -59.04 -7.16
N ARG A 26 28.64 -59.96 -6.78
CA ARG A 26 29.32 -59.89 -5.47
C ARG A 26 30.14 -58.62 -5.30
N ARG A 27 30.93 -58.21 -6.30
CA ARG A 27 31.67 -56.94 -6.26
C ARG A 27 30.73 -55.74 -6.10
N LYS A 28 29.64 -55.70 -6.87
CA LYS A 28 28.61 -54.64 -6.74
C LYS A 28 27.98 -54.62 -5.35
N GLN A 29 27.73 -55.79 -4.74
CA GLN A 29 27.22 -55.88 -3.37
C GLN A 29 28.26 -55.38 -2.35
N GLU A 30 29.52 -55.81 -2.45
CA GLU A 30 30.61 -55.37 -1.58
C GLU A 30 30.85 -53.85 -1.68
N ASP A 31 30.86 -53.29 -2.89
CA ASP A 31 30.97 -51.85 -3.12
C ASP A 31 29.77 -51.10 -2.53
N PHE A 32 28.56 -51.63 -2.70
CA PHE A 32 27.35 -51.08 -2.11
C PHE A 32 27.42 -51.08 -0.57
N PHE A 33 27.82 -52.19 0.05
CA PHE A 33 27.98 -52.28 1.51
C PHE A 33 29.07 -51.34 2.02
N THR A 34 30.18 -51.22 1.31
CA THR A 34 31.28 -50.30 1.67
C THR A 34 30.81 -48.84 1.62
N THR A 35 30.09 -48.48 0.55
CA THR A 35 29.51 -47.15 0.38
C THR A 35 28.48 -46.84 1.47
N LEU A 36 27.60 -47.80 1.77
CA LEU A 36 26.61 -47.68 2.85
C LEU A 36 27.28 -47.53 4.21
N GLN A 37 28.28 -48.34 4.53
CA GLN A 37 29.03 -48.24 5.78
C GLN A 37 29.75 -46.90 5.91
N ALA A 38 30.39 -46.42 4.85
CA ALA A 38 31.02 -45.10 4.83
C ALA A 38 30.00 -43.98 5.04
N ALA A 39 28.83 -44.07 4.39
CA ALA A 39 27.74 -43.12 4.58
C ALA A 39 27.20 -43.13 6.02
N CYS A 40 26.99 -44.30 6.61
CA CYS A 40 26.54 -44.48 8.00
C CYS A 40 27.57 -43.94 9.01
N ARG A 41 28.85 -44.28 8.86
CA ARG A 41 29.93 -43.76 9.71
C ARG A 41 30.04 -42.24 9.61
N GLY A 42 29.98 -41.70 8.39
CA GLY A 42 29.97 -40.26 8.15
C GLY A 42 28.77 -39.56 8.79
N TYR A 43 27.57 -40.16 8.71
CA TYR A 43 26.37 -39.64 9.35
C TYR A 43 26.50 -39.63 10.88
N LEU A 44 26.96 -40.72 11.49
CA LEU A 44 27.17 -40.82 12.95
C LEU A 44 28.22 -39.82 13.43
N ALA A 45 29.35 -39.69 12.72
CA ALA A 45 30.39 -38.72 13.06
C ALA A 45 29.87 -37.28 13.02
N ARG A 46 29.13 -36.90 11.97
CA ARG A 46 28.48 -35.58 11.88
C ARG A 46 27.47 -35.35 13.00
N LYS A 47 26.70 -36.37 13.39
CA LYS A 47 25.73 -36.29 14.49
C LYS A 47 26.43 -36.11 15.84
N LEU A 48 27.50 -36.86 16.11
CA LEU A 48 28.30 -36.73 17.33
C LEU A 48 28.97 -35.36 17.41
N PHE A 49 29.59 -34.90 16.33
CA PHE A 49 30.19 -33.55 16.25
C PHE A 49 29.14 -32.46 16.50
N SER A 50 27.98 -32.58 15.86
CA SER A 50 26.89 -31.60 16.04
C SER A 50 26.31 -31.61 17.45
N LYS A 51 26.38 -32.75 18.16
CA LYS A 51 26.00 -32.83 19.58
C LYS A 51 27.06 -32.19 20.48
N ALA A 52 28.34 -32.47 20.23
CA ALA A 52 29.45 -31.86 20.96
C ALA A 52 29.44 -30.32 20.85
N VAL A 53 29.23 -29.78 19.64
CA VAL A 53 29.12 -28.33 19.42
C VAL A 53 27.92 -27.73 20.18
N ARG A 54 26.77 -28.42 20.24
CA ARG A 54 25.61 -27.94 21.01
C ARG A 54 25.88 -27.96 22.51
N ASN A 55 26.57 -28.97 23.02
CA ASN A 55 26.94 -29.04 24.44
C ASN A 55 27.91 -27.90 24.81
N GLU A 56 28.97 -27.69 24.02
CA GLU A 56 29.93 -26.58 24.24
C GLU A 56 29.22 -25.21 24.15
N PHE A 57 28.26 -25.08 23.24
CA PHE A 57 27.43 -23.87 23.14
C PHE A 57 26.55 -23.67 24.38
N ASP A 58 25.89 -24.72 24.86
CA ASP A 58 25.01 -24.65 26.02
C ASP A 58 25.82 -24.39 27.29
N GLU A 59 27.03 -24.94 27.43
CA GLU A 59 27.95 -24.62 28.53
C GLU A 59 28.32 -23.13 28.57
N LEU A 60 28.62 -22.52 27.41
CA LEU A 60 28.99 -21.11 27.32
C LEU A 60 27.83 -20.13 27.49
N LEU A 61 26.63 -20.48 27.02
CA LEU A 61 25.51 -19.55 26.88
C LEU A 61 24.23 -19.94 27.65
N SER A 62 24.26 -21.03 28.44
CA SER A 62 23.10 -21.50 29.22
C SER A 62 22.50 -20.42 30.10
N SER A 63 23.34 -19.55 30.67
CA SER A 63 22.94 -18.48 31.58
C SER A 63 22.16 -17.36 30.89
N PHE A 64 22.10 -17.24 29.55
CA PHE A 64 21.45 -16.11 28.85
C PHE A 64 19.94 -16.33 28.60
N THR A 65 19.18 -16.35 29.69
CA THR A 65 17.70 -16.40 29.66
C THR A 65 17.04 -15.06 29.35
N ASP A 66 17.64 -13.96 29.80
CA ASP A 66 17.08 -12.60 29.77
C ASP A 66 18.11 -11.57 29.30
N LEU A 67 17.70 -10.30 29.20
CA LEU A 67 18.55 -9.18 28.76
C LEU A 67 19.21 -8.43 29.94
N ASP A 68 19.54 -9.14 31.02
CA ASP A 68 20.17 -8.54 32.20
C ASP A 68 21.60 -8.11 31.90
N LYS A 69 21.90 -6.83 32.17
CA LYS A 69 23.18 -6.20 31.85
C LYS A 69 24.27 -6.42 32.91
N GLU A 70 23.90 -6.91 34.08
CA GLU A 70 24.80 -7.13 35.22
C GLU A 70 25.48 -8.51 35.21
N ARG A 71 25.17 -9.36 34.22
CA ARG A 71 25.71 -10.72 34.13
C ARG A 71 27.17 -10.69 33.66
N GLU A 72 27.99 -11.60 34.18
CA GLU A 72 29.34 -11.84 33.64
C GLU A 72 29.24 -12.44 32.24
N LEU A 73 30.00 -11.88 31.29
CA LEU A 73 29.99 -12.37 29.90
C LEU A 73 31.20 -13.22 29.60
N PRO A 74 31.01 -14.33 28.86
CA PRO A 74 32.12 -15.11 28.34
C PRO A 74 32.97 -14.30 27.36
N GLU A 75 34.21 -14.75 27.15
CA GLU A 75 35.13 -14.11 26.20
C GLU A 75 34.55 -14.11 24.77
N CYS A 76 34.57 -12.94 24.12
CA CYS A 76 33.93 -12.76 22.82
C CYS A 76 34.56 -13.62 21.71
N ARG A 77 35.84 -13.97 21.84
CA ARG A 77 36.56 -14.87 20.91
C ARG A 77 36.06 -16.30 20.99
N SER A 78 35.79 -16.78 22.21
CA SER A 78 35.23 -18.11 22.46
C SER A 78 33.81 -18.20 21.90
N VAL A 79 32.99 -17.15 22.11
CA VAL A 79 31.65 -17.08 21.53
C VAL A 79 31.68 -17.04 20.00
N LEU A 80 32.60 -16.29 19.38
CA LEU A 80 32.75 -16.27 17.92
C LEU A 80 33.08 -17.68 17.38
N LYS A 81 33.99 -18.41 18.02
CA LYS A 81 34.41 -19.75 17.60
C LYS A 81 33.25 -20.75 17.68
N VAL A 82 32.64 -20.87 18.86
CA VAL A 82 31.57 -21.85 19.11
C VAL A 82 30.29 -21.46 18.37
N GLY A 83 29.96 -20.16 18.36
CA GLY A 83 28.82 -19.63 17.61
C GLY A 83 28.92 -19.92 16.11
N PHE A 84 30.10 -19.76 15.50
CA PHE A 84 30.25 -20.02 14.05
C PHE A 84 30.08 -21.52 13.72
N LEU A 85 30.59 -22.41 14.57
CA LEU A 85 30.37 -23.86 14.44
C LEU A 85 28.90 -24.21 14.64
N PHE A 86 28.23 -23.59 15.61
CA PHE A 86 26.80 -23.76 15.84
C PHE A 86 25.99 -23.34 14.62
N LEU A 87 26.20 -22.14 14.07
CA LEU A 87 25.46 -21.65 12.89
C LEU A 87 25.60 -22.58 11.68
N ARG A 88 26.74 -23.24 11.51
CA ARG A 88 26.97 -24.20 10.41
C ARG A 88 26.24 -25.54 10.59
N ASN A 89 26.02 -25.97 11.83
CA ASN A 89 25.48 -27.30 12.16
C ASN A 89 24.05 -27.27 12.73
N SER A 90 23.53 -26.08 13.03
CA SER A 90 22.21 -25.89 13.59
C SER A 90 21.12 -26.17 12.55
N SER A 91 19.97 -26.67 13.01
CA SER A 91 18.77 -26.73 12.18
C SER A 91 17.78 -25.70 12.71
N CYS A 92 17.36 -24.75 11.86
CA CYS A 92 16.56 -23.58 12.23
C CYS A 92 15.48 -23.89 13.28
N LEU A 93 14.52 -24.78 13.00
CA LEU A 93 13.35 -24.95 13.88
C LEU A 93 13.64 -25.61 15.24
N ARG A 94 14.66 -26.47 15.35
CA ARG A 94 14.92 -27.22 16.59
C ARG A 94 15.78 -26.46 17.59
N ASP A 95 16.53 -25.47 17.12
CA ASP A 95 17.53 -24.76 17.90
C ASP A 95 17.12 -23.31 18.23
N ILE A 96 15.83 -22.94 18.10
CA ILE A 96 15.32 -21.56 18.31
C ILE A 96 15.78 -20.97 19.65
N GLU A 97 15.65 -21.71 20.75
CA GLU A 97 16.09 -21.23 22.06
C GLU A 97 17.59 -20.94 22.12
N ARG A 98 18.42 -21.75 21.46
CA ARG A 98 19.87 -21.51 21.37
C ARG A 98 20.16 -20.26 20.54
N TYR A 99 19.44 -20.05 19.44
CA TYR A 99 19.50 -18.80 18.69
C TYR A 99 19.13 -17.61 19.57
N LEU A 100 18.08 -17.69 20.37
CA LEU A 100 17.69 -16.61 21.29
C LEU A 100 18.76 -16.32 22.34
N LYS A 101 19.38 -17.34 22.93
CA LYS A 101 20.52 -17.17 23.86
C LYS A 101 21.69 -16.44 23.20
N LEU A 102 22.04 -16.81 21.97
CA LEU A 102 23.08 -16.14 21.19
C LEU A 102 22.73 -14.67 20.92
N CYS A 103 21.48 -14.41 20.50
CA CYS A 103 21.01 -13.05 20.24
C CYS A 103 21.07 -12.18 21.51
N ARG A 104 20.64 -12.71 22.65
CA ARG A 104 20.70 -12.01 23.94
C ARG A 104 22.13 -11.67 24.34
N TYR A 105 23.06 -12.62 24.25
CA TYR A 105 24.48 -12.37 24.49
C TYR A 105 25.00 -11.21 23.61
N LEU A 106 24.74 -11.27 22.30
CA LEU A 106 25.22 -10.26 21.36
C LEU A 106 24.65 -8.87 21.70
N ILE A 107 23.34 -8.78 21.96
CA ILE A 107 22.68 -7.51 22.34
C ILE A 107 23.28 -6.95 23.64
N VAL A 108 23.45 -7.76 24.68
CA VAL A 108 24.02 -7.30 25.97
C VAL A 108 25.48 -6.87 25.78
N SER A 109 26.26 -7.62 25.01
CA SER A 109 27.69 -7.35 24.78
C SER A 109 27.98 -5.97 24.18
N VAL A 110 27.03 -5.41 23.41
CA VAL A 110 27.17 -4.11 22.75
C VAL A 110 27.24 -2.95 23.74
N SER A 111 26.64 -3.11 24.91
CA SER A 111 26.62 -2.09 25.97
C SER A 111 27.91 -2.03 26.79
N ILE A 112 28.87 -2.92 26.53
CA ILE A 112 30.04 -3.16 27.38
C ILE A 112 31.29 -2.56 26.75
N THR A 113 32.10 -1.93 27.60
CA THR A 113 33.35 -1.25 27.21
C THR A 113 34.59 -2.12 27.38
N ASN A 114 34.50 -3.28 28.03
CA ASN A 114 35.61 -4.22 28.13
C ASN A 114 35.88 -4.89 26.77
N LEU A 115 37.10 -4.75 26.25
CA LEU A 115 37.54 -5.30 24.96
C LEU A 115 37.47 -6.83 24.86
N GLN A 116 37.58 -7.57 25.97
CA GLN A 116 37.56 -9.05 25.95
C GLN A 116 36.15 -9.64 25.91
N CYS A 117 35.16 -8.90 26.40
CA CYS A 117 33.77 -9.38 26.55
C CYS A 117 32.83 -8.73 25.52
N SER A 118 33.14 -7.51 25.07
CA SER A 118 32.33 -6.77 24.12
C SER A 118 32.51 -7.32 22.71
N PHE A 119 31.46 -7.91 22.12
CA PHE A 119 31.53 -8.43 20.75
C PHE A 119 31.91 -7.36 19.70
N PRO A 120 31.46 -6.08 19.81
CA PRO A 120 31.95 -4.99 18.96
C PRO A 120 33.48 -4.84 18.89
N SER A 121 34.23 -5.26 19.91
CA SER A 121 35.70 -5.17 19.92
C SER A 121 36.34 -5.98 18.78
N LEU A 122 35.69 -7.06 18.35
CA LEU A 122 36.18 -7.94 17.28
C LEU A 122 36.18 -7.24 15.92
N PHE A 123 35.30 -6.26 15.71
CA PHE A 123 35.29 -5.44 14.50
C PHE A 123 36.43 -4.42 14.45
N LEU A 124 37.01 -4.08 15.61
CA LEU A 124 38.17 -3.19 15.69
C LEU A 124 39.49 -3.94 15.47
N SER A 125 39.46 -5.28 15.50
CA SER A 125 40.64 -6.11 15.31
C SER A 125 40.81 -6.56 13.86
N LYS A 126 41.98 -6.29 13.27
CA LYS A 126 42.33 -6.69 11.89
C LYS A 126 42.20 -8.20 11.65
N ASN A 127 42.43 -9.03 12.67
CA ASN A 127 42.39 -10.49 12.55
C ASN A 127 40.98 -11.07 12.61
N TYR A 128 40.04 -10.36 13.22
CA TYR A 128 38.70 -10.88 13.51
C TYR A 128 37.57 -10.15 12.78
N ILE A 129 37.81 -8.97 12.20
CA ILE A 129 36.79 -8.18 11.51
C ILE A 129 36.05 -8.97 10.43
N GLN A 130 36.77 -9.65 9.52
CA GLN A 130 36.15 -10.43 8.44
C GLN A 130 35.37 -11.64 8.96
N ARG A 131 35.91 -12.34 9.97
CA ARG A 131 35.25 -13.49 10.58
C ARG A 131 33.97 -13.08 11.32
N SER A 132 34.01 -11.95 12.03
CA SER A 132 32.86 -11.39 12.75
C SER A 132 31.79 -10.89 11.79
N ASN A 133 32.20 -10.25 10.69
CA ASN A 133 31.29 -9.82 9.63
C ASN A 133 30.55 -11.01 9.00
N ASN A 134 31.28 -12.07 8.65
CA ASN A 134 30.68 -13.30 8.09
C ASN A 134 29.79 -14.04 9.11
N PHE A 135 30.13 -13.95 10.40
CA PHE A 135 29.32 -14.51 11.47
C PHE A 135 27.97 -13.78 11.59
N ILE A 136 27.96 -12.44 11.64
CA ILE A 136 26.72 -11.64 11.69
C ILE A 136 25.89 -11.84 10.41
N LEU A 137 26.51 -11.86 9.24
CA LEU A 137 25.83 -12.12 7.97
C LEU A 137 25.09 -13.47 7.99
N LYS A 138 25.77 -14.55 8.38
CA LYS A 138 25.14 -15.89 8.48
C LYS A 138 24.05 -15.93 9.55
N LEU A 139 24.27 -15.26 10.68
CA LEU A 139 23.28 -15.16 11.74
C LEU A 139 22.01 -14.48 11.22
N PHE A 140 22.13 -13.36 10.50
CA PHE A 140 20.98 -12.66 9.92
C PHE A 140 20.21 -13.53 8.92
N ILE A 141 20.90 -14.23 8.01
CA ILE A 141 20.25 -15.13 7.04
C ILE A 141 19.43 -16.21 7.78
N ASN A 142 20.04 -16.87 8.78
CA ASN A 142 19.35 -17.91 9.54
C ASN A 142 18.17 -17.33 10.33
N VAL A 143 18.33 -16.13 10.90
CA VAL A 143 17.27 -15.42 11.63
C VAL A 143 16.10 -15.04 10.70
N CYS A 144 16.34 -14.57 9.47
CA CYS A 144 15.27 -14.33 8.49
C CYS A 144 14.47 -15.60 8.22
N GLY A 145 15.15 -16.73 8.01
CA GLY A 145 14.51 -18.04 7.84
C GLY A 145 13.73 -18.51 9.08
N LEU A 146 14.18 -18.15 10.30
CA LEU A 146 13.45 -18.42 11.53
C LEU A 146 12.18 -17.59 11.64
N ILE A 147 12.28 -16.27 11.38
CA ILE A 147 11.17 -15.33 11.44
C ILE A 147 10.02 -15.78 10.55
N GLY A 148 10.32 -16.25 9.32
CA GLY A 148 9.31 -16.76 8.39
C GLY A 148 8.45 -17.91 8.93
N ASN A 149 8.98 -18.70 9.87
CA ASN A 149 8.31 -19.87 10.45
C ASN A 149 7.56 -19.58 11.77
N LEU A 150 7.71 -18.38 12.34
CA LEU A 150 7.08 -18.01 13.61
C LEU A 150 5.55 -17.86 13.44
N LYS A 151 4.79 -18.31 14.44
CA LYS A 151 3.34 -18.13 14.50
C LYS A 151 3.02 -17.07 15.55
N LEU A 152 2.71 -15.85 15.10
CA LEU A 152 2.50 -14.70 15.99
C LEU A 152 1.28 -14.81 16.91
N THR A 153 0.40 -15.80 16.69
CA THR A 153 -0.66 -16.16 17.65
C THR A 153 -0.09 -16.69 18.97
N LYS A 154 1.16 -17.16 19.00
CA LYS A 154 1.86 -17.60 20.21
C LYS A 154 2.68 -16.47 20.80
N VAL A 155 2.43 -16.15 22.08
CA VAL A 155 3.17 -15.12 22.83
C VAL A 155 4.69 -15.39 22.85
N ALA A 156 5.10 -16.66 22.94
CA ALA A 156 6.51 -17.05 22.92
C ALA A 156 7.20 -16.67 21.60
N ASP A 157 6.52 -16.88 20.46
CA ASP A 157 7.03 -16.55 19.14
C ASP A 157 7.10 -15.02 18.94
N GLY A 158 6.15 -14.26 19.49
CA GLY A 158 6.20 -12.80 19.51
C GLY A 158 7.38 -12.24 20.33
N LYS A 159 7.70 -12.85 21.48
CA LYS A 159 8.90 -12.53 22.26
C LYS A 159 10.19 -12.89 21.50
N ALA A 160 10.21 -14.04 20.84
CA ALA A 160 11.33 -14.47 20.01
C ALA A 160 11.59 -13.49 18.86
N LEU A 161 10.54 -13.10 18.13
CA LEU A 161 10.60 -12.09 17.07
C LEU A 161 11.19 -10.77 17.59
N SER A 162 10.73 -10.32 18.76
CA SER A 162 11.21 -9.07 19.36
C SER A 162 12.72 -9.09 19.63
N ILE A 163 13.26 -10.22 20.10
CA ILE A 163 14.70 -10.41 20.30
C ILE A 163 15.45 -10.44 18.97
N PHE A 164 14.93 -11.15 17.96
CA PHE A 164 15.55 -11.21 16.63
C PHE A 164 15.60 -9.84 15.95
N VAL A 165 14.49 -9.10 15.95
CA VAL A 165 14.44 -7.73 15.40
C VAL A 165 15.39 -6.82 16.18
N LEU A 166 15.41 -6.89 17.52
CA LEU A 166 16.33 -6.07 18.33
C LEU A 166 17.79 -6.36 17.99
N LEU A 167 18.17 -7.63 17.81
CA LEU A 167 19.52 -7.99 17.36
C LEU A 167 19.83 -7.36 16.00
N MET A 168 18.93 -7.54 15.02
CA MET A 168 19.12 -7.04 13.66
C MET A 168 19.25 -5.51 13.64
N VAL A 169 18.42 -4.79 14.39
CA VAL A 169 18.52 -3.34 14.58
C VAL A 169 19.87 -2.97 15.20
N THR A 170 20.27 -3.64 16.27
CA THR A 170 21.52 -3.35 17.01
C THR A 170 22.78 -3.53 16.16
N TYR A 171 22.79 -4.52 15.25
CA TYR A 171 23.94 -4.78 14.38
C TYR A 171 23.81 -4.18 12.97
N SER A 172 22.69 -3.52 12.66
CA SER A 172 22.50 -2.74 11.43
C SER A 172 23.10 -1.32 11.51
N ASN A 173 23.42 -0.83 12.71
CA ASN A 173 24.04 0.47 12.94
C ASN A 173 24.95 0.41 14.18
N CYS A 174 26.16 0.95 14.10
CA CYS A 174 27.12 0.96 15.20
C CYS A 174 26.99 2.17 16.16
N ASN A 175 26.07 3.11 15.89
CA ASN A 175 25.92 4.33 16.71
C ASN A 175 25.57 4.04 18.18
N SER A 176 24.94 2.91 18.47
CA SER A 176 24.60 2.49 19.84
C SER A 176 25.73 1.73 20.55
N TRP A 177 26.81 1.39 19.85
CA TRP A 177 27.87 0.54 20.40
C TRP A 177 28.73 1.32 21.37
N ALA A 178 28.77 0.89 22.65
CA ALA A 178 29.44 1.64 23.72
C ALA A 178 30.92 1.91 23.43
N LEU A 179 31.60 0.97 22.77
CA LEU A 179 33.01 1.08 22.37
C LEU A 179 33.28 2.10 21.25
N VAL A 180 32.31 2.33 20.36
CA VAL A 180 32.53 3.05 19.10
C VAL A 180 31.80 4.39 19.06
N ARG A 181 30.69 4.55 19.78
CA ARG A 181 29.79 5.72 19.72
C ARG A 181 30.48 7.10 19.85
N ASN A 182 31.65 7.15 20.48
CA ASN A 182 32.42 8.38 20.67
C ASN A 182 33.40 8.69 19.52
N ASN A 183 33.60 7.78 18.55
CA ASN A 183 34.57 7.94 17.46
C ASN A 183 33.87 7.91 16.09
N GLN A 184 33.51 9.11 15.61
CA GLN A 184 32.77 9.30 14.36
C GLN A 184 33.47 8.67 13.14
N LYS A 185 34.80 8.73 13.06
CA LYS A 185 35.54 8.16 11.92
C LYS A 185 35.38 6.65 11.84
N ILE A 186 35.47 5.96 12.98
CA ILE A 186 35.27 4.51 13.05
C ILE A 186 33.79 4.18 12.80
N CYS A 187 32.85 4.97 13.35
CA CYS A 187 31.42 4.78 13.11
C CYS A 187 31.07 4.83 11.63
N LEU A 188 31.64 5.76 10.86
CA LEU A 188 31.39 5.84 9.41
C LEU A 188 31.81 4.56 8.68
N VAL A 189 33.01 4.05 8.98
CA VAL A 189 33.52 2.82 8.35
C VAL A 189 32.66 1.61 8.74
N LEU A 190 32.37 1.46 10.03
CA LEU A 190 31.56 0.32 10.50
C LEU A 190 30.12 0.39 10.00
N ASN A 191 29.50 1.58 9.95
CA ASN A 191 28.17 1.74 9.36
C ASN A 191 28.16 1.38 7.88
N SER A 192 29.20 1.71 7.11
CA SER A 192 29.30 1.26 5.72
C SER A 192 29.35 -0.28 5.59
N MET A 193 29.95 -0.97 6.57
CA MET A 193 29.96 -2.44 6.62
C MET A 193 28.60 -2.99 7.03
N CYS A 194 27.96 -2.40 8.04
CA CYS A 194 26.62 -2.76 8.47
C CYS A 194 25.59 -2.59 7.34
N SER A 195 25.65 -1.49 6.58
CA SER A 195 24.82 -1.26 5.39
C SER A 195 25.05 -2.35 4.33
N LYS A 196 26.30 -2.71 4.04
CA LYS A 196 26.59 -3.81 3.09
C LYS A 196 25.98 -5.15 3.54
N ILE A 197 26.09 -5.51 4.82
CA ILE A 197 25.45 -6.71 5.36
C ILE A 197 23.93 -6.61 5.22
N THR A 198 23.35 -5.48 5.65
CA THR A 198 21.91 -5.20 5.63
C THR A 198 21.36 -5.34 4.22
N CYS A 199 21.98 -4.69 3.22
CA CYS A 199 21.57 -4.79 1.83
C CYS A 199 21.71 -6.22 1.29
N THR A 200 22.83 -6.90 1.56
CA THR A 200 23.07 -8.26 1.06
C THR A 200 22.04 -9.27 1.60
N VAL A 201 21.65 -9.12 2.88
CA VAL A 201 20.73 -10.08 3.52
C VAL A 201 19.28 -9.72 3.29
N PHE A 202 18.91 -8.44 3.43
CA PHE A 202 17.51 -8.04 3.41
C PHE A 202 16.97 -7.80 2.00
N LEU A 203 17.80 -7.33 1.04
CA LEU A 203 17.34 -7.15 -0.35
C LEU A 203 17.34 -8.46 -1.16
N ASP A 204 17.78 -9.59 -0.57
CA ASP A 204 17.51 -10.89 -1.17
C ASP A 204 15.98 -11.10 -1.23
N PRO A 205 15.39 -11.35 -2.41
CA PRO A 205 13.94 -11.36 -2.58
C PRO A 205 13.20 -12.35 -1.67
N GLN A 206 13.82 -13.51 -1.36
CA GLN A 206 13.23 -14.49 -0.46
C GLN A 206 13.20 -13.96 0.96
N ASN A 207 14.32 -13.43 1.46
CA ASN A 207 14.38 -12.86 2.80
C ASN A 207 13.47 -11.63 2.94
N TYR A 208 13.43 -10.75 1.93
CA TYR A 208 12.57 -9.57 1.93
C TYR A 208 11.10 -9.95 2.09
N SER A 209 10.63 -10.92 1.28
CA SER A 209 9.24 -11.39 1.34
C SER A 209 8.91 -12.12 2.66
N LEU A 210 9.86 -12.87 3.24
CA LEU A 210 9.67 -13.48 4.57
C LEU A 210 9.50 -12.43 5.67
N LEU A 211 10.32 -11.39 5.65
CA LEU A 211 10.26 -10.29 6.62
C LEU A 211 9.00 -9.43 6.41
N SER A 212 8.63 -9.12 5.16
CA SER A 212 7.40 -8.38 4.83
C SER A 212 6.14 -9.17 5.22
N SER A 213 6.12 -10.48 4.98
CA SER A 213 5.03 -11.37 5.38
C SER A 213 4.89 -11.38 6.90
N CYS A 214 6.00 -11.33 7.64
CA CYS A 214 5.97 -11.19 9.08
C CYS A 214 5.39 -9.83 9.50
N LEU A 215 5.81 -8.73 8.85
CA LEU A 215 5.27 -7.39 9.07
C LEU A 215 3.75 -7.36 8.85
N CYS A 216 3.26 -7.96 7.76
CA CYS A 216 1.84 -8.07 7.44
C CYS A 216 1.08 -8.85 8.53
N LYS A 217 1.57 -10.04 8.92
CA LYS A 217 0.97 -10.85 10.00
C LYS A 217 0.88 -10.11 11.33
N MET A 218 1.78 -9.16 11.61
CA MET A 218 1.76 -8.38 12.87
C MET A 218 0.57 -7.41 12.96
N VAL A 219 0.05 -6.96 11.81
CA VAL A 219 -1.00 -5.93 11.71
C VAL A 219 -2.35 -6.48 11.22
N SER A 220 -2.38 -7.69 10.67
CA SER A 220 -3.57 -8.35 10.09
C SER A 220 -4.81 -8.40 11.00
N ASP A 221 -4.66 -8.55 12.31
CA ASP A 221 -5.78 -8.68 13.25
C ASP A 221 -6.39 -7.32 13.69
N GLY A 222 -5.92 -6.19 13.13
CA GLY A 222 -6.36 -4.83 13.50
C GLY A 222 -5.84 -4.33 14.85
N ARG A 223 -5.28 -5.22 15.66
CA ARG A 223 -4.45 -4.87 16.81
C ARG A 223 -3.06 -5.42 16.61
N LEU A 224 -2.07 -4.73 17.17
CA LEU A 224 -0.70 -5.17 17.04
C LEU A 224 -0.44 -6.42 17.90
N LEU A 225 -0.07 -7.53 17.25
CA LEU A 225 0.18 -8.81 17.93
C LEU A 225 1.48 -8.84 18.75
N VAL A 226 2.37 -7.88 18.52
CA VAL A 226 3.68 -7.77 19.16
C VAL A 226 3.90 -6.34 19.67
N PRO A 227 4.92 -6.07 20.50
CA PRO A 227 5.20 -4.70 20.94
C PRO A 227 5.49 -3.75 19.78
N SER A 228 5.03 -2.49 19.87
CA SER A 228 5.26 -1.43 18.88
C SER A 228 6.74 -1.26 18.47
N PRO A 229 7.72 -1.33 19.39
CA PRO A 229 9.14 -1.25 19.02
C PRO A 229 9.59 -2.36 18.06
N THR A 230 8.99 -3.55 18.13
CA THR A 230 9.30 -4.67 17.25
C THR A 230 8.83 -4.39 15.81
N LEU A 231 7.63 -3.83 15.66
CA LEU A 231 7.12 -3.42 14.34
C LEU A 231 7.97 -2.31 13.73
N ASN A 232 8.22 -1.26 14.50
CA ASN A 232 9.00 -0.12 14.03
C ASN A 232 10.44 -0.52 13.71
N GLY A 233 11.04 -1.42 14.50
CA GLY A 233 12.36 -1.98 14.24
C GLY A 233 12.41 -2.75 12.93
N LEU A 234 11.46 -3.66 12.68
CA LEU A 234 11.38 -4.44 11.45
C LEU A 234 11.15 -3.56 10.22
N PHE A 235 10.18 -2.63 10.31
CA PHE A 235 9.92 -1.65 9.26
C PHE A 235 11.17 -0.82 8.95
N THR A 236 11.87 -0.33 9.96
CA THR A 236 13.08 0.48 9.79
C THR A 236 14.20 -0.31 9.12
N LEU A 237 14.34 -1.62 9.40
CA LEU A 237 15.33 -2.46 8.72
C LEU A 237 15.04 -2.59 7.22
N LEU A 238 13.79 -2.87 6.86
CA LEU A 238 13.35 -2.99 5.46
C LEU A 238 13.48 -1.66 4.72
N PHE A 239 13.04 -0.57 5.34
CA PHE A 239 13.14 0.78 4.77
C PHE A 239 14.59 1.21 4.58
N ARG A 240 15.46 0.99 5.58
CA ARG A 240 16.87 1.36 5.51
C ARG A 240 17.60 0.59 4.41
N ALA A 241 17.31 -0.69 4.22
CA ALA A 241 17.93 -1.48 3.16
C ALA A 241 17.71 -0.85 1.78
N VAL A 242 16.51 -0.32 1.51
CA VAL A 242 16.18 0.36 0.25
C VAL A 242 16.73 1.78 0.18
N LYS A 243 16.74 2.49 1.31
CA LYS A 243 17.37 3.82 1.43
C LYS A 243 18.88 3.76 1.16
N ASP A 244 19.58 2.73 1.65
CA ASP A 244 21.03 2.60 1.52
C ASP A 244 21.48 2.34 0.07
N VAL A 245 20.58 1.82 -0.79
CA VAL A 245 20.76 1.75 -2.25
C VAL A 245 20.10 2.93 -2.99
N ASN A 246 19.85 4.04 -2.28
CA ASN A 246 19.29 5.29 -2.81
C ASN A 246 17.97 5.12 -3.58
N PHE A 247 17.08 4.25 -3.10
CA PHE A 247 15.76 4.03 -3.71
C PHE A 247 15.85 3.61 -5.19
N ASN A 248 16.80 2.72 -5.52
CA ASN A 248 16.84 2.10 -6.85
C ASN A 248 15.47 1.54 -7.25
N ALA A 249 15.10 1.68 -8.53
CA ALA A 249 13.74 1.44 -9.00
C ALA A 249 13.24 0.03 -8.66
N SER A 250 14.03 -1.02 -8.90
CA SER A 250 13.65 -2.41 -8.61
C SER A 250 13.38 -2.67 -7.12
N GLU A 251 14.26 -2.19 -6.25
CA GLU A 251 14.24 -2.41 -4.81
C GLU A 251 13.15 -1.56 -4.15
N PHE A 252 12.88 -0.38 -4.71
CA PHE A 252 11.78 0.46 -4.26
C PHE A 252 10.42 -0.09 -4.68
N ILE A 253 10.32 -0.65 -5.90
CA ILE A 253 9.13 -1.40 -6.33
C ILE A 253 8.89 -2.61 -5.41
N LEU A 254 9.95 -3.33 -5.02
CA LEU A 254 9.86 -4.41 -4.04
C LEU A 254 9.32 -3.90 -2.69
N PHE A 255 9.78 -2.75 -2.20
CA PHE A 255 9.26 -2.11 -0.99
C PHE A 255 7.77 -1.73 -1.11
N ILE A 256 7.35 -1.16 -2.24
CA ILE A 256 5.94 -0.82 -2.48
C ILE A 256 5.09 -2.10 -2.43
N LYS A 257 5.49 -3.11 -3.20
CA LYS A 257 4.75 -4.37 -3.35
C LYS A 257 4.63 -5.16 -2.04
N GLU A 258 5.69 -5.22 -1.25
CA GLU A 258 5.77 -6.12 -0.11
C GLU A 258 5.52 -5.41 1.23
N CYS A 259 5.89 -4.13 1.37
CA CYS A 259 5.69 -3.38 2.61
C CYS A 259 4.47 -2.46 2.58
N LEU A 260 4.33 -1.61 1.55
CA LEU A 260 3.22 -0.63 1.51
C LEU A 260 1.86 -1.24 1.20
N THR A 261 1.81 -2.50 0.80
CA THR A 261 0.59 -3.32 0.71
C THR A 261 0.20 -3.95 2.05
N CYS A 262 0.98 -3.79 3.12
CA CYS A 262 0.58 -4.24 4.46
C CYS A 262 -0.64 -3.44 4.96
N PRO A 263 -1.67 -4.09 5.52
CA PRO A 263 -2.89 -3.42 5.91
C PRO A 263 -2.63 -2.41 7.04
N ALA A 264 -3.15 -1.20 6.86
CA ALA A 264 -3.08 -0.11 7.84
C ALA A 264 -1.68 0.20 8.42
N LEU A 265 -0.59 -0.10 7.68
CA LEU A 265 0.79 0.01 8.16
C LEU A 265 1.07 1.39 8.79
N ILE A 266 0.70 2.47 8.10
CA ILE A 266 1.00 3.85 8.54
C ILE A 266 0.34 4.17 9.90
N THR A 267 -0.78 3.53 10.24
CA THR A 267 -1.43 3.75 11.55
C THR A 267 -0.68 3.13 12.72
N HIS A 268 0.11 2.08 12.48
CA HIS A 268 0.86 1.36 13.52
C HIS A 268 2.29 1.86 13.69
N LEU A 269 2.79 2.67 12.75
CA LEU A 269 4.12 3.27 12.83
C LEU A 269 4.19 4.34 13.91
N SER A 270 5.35 4.41 14.56
CA SER A 270 5.69 5.48 15.49
C SER A 270 5.91 6.80 14.75
N PRO A 271 5.76 7.95 15.43
CA PRO A 271 6.03 9.26 14.83
C PRO A 271 7.41 9.35 14.18
N ALA A 272 8.44 8.79 14.82
CA ALA A 272 9.81 8.78 14.27
C ALA A 272 9.92 8.00 12.94
N SER A 273 9.18 6.89 12.78
CA SER A 273 9.15 6.14 11.52
C SER A 273 8.36 6.86 10.43
N ILE A 274 7.32 7.62 10.81
CA ILE A 274 6.58 8.48 9.89
C ILE A 274 7.45 9.65 9.42
N ASP A 275 8.18 10.30 10.34
CA ASP A 275 9.12 11.38 10.00
C ASP A 275 10.21 10.91 9.04
N LEU A 276 10.68 9.66 9.17
CA LEU A 276 11.59 9.05 8.20
C LEU A 276 10.95 8.95 6.80
N LEU A 277 9.68 8.57 6.69
CA LEU A 277 8.99 8.52 5.40
C LEU A 277 8.84 9.91 4.78
N LEU A 278 8.44 10.90 5.59
CA LEU A 278 8.23 12.27 5.14
C LEU A 278 9.54 12.95 4.71
N THR A 279 10.60 12.81 5.52
CA THR A 279 11.92 13.43 5.25
C THR A 279 12.57 12.90 3.96
N ASN A 280 12.27 11.65 3.56
CA ASN A 280 12.83 11.04 2.36
C ASN A 280 11.87 11.09 1.16
N ASP A 281 10.81 11.92 1.22
CA ASP A 281 9.81 12.10 0.16
C ASP A 281 9.26 10.77 -0.41
N VAL A 282 8.98 9.81 0.49
CA VAL A 282 8.54 8.48 0.06
C VAL A 282 7.22 8.56 -0.70
N PHE A 283 6.35 9.50 -0.35
CA PHE A 283 5.10 9.73 -1.08
C PHE A 283 5.35 10.11 -2.55
N GLY A 284 6.19 11.10 -2.83
CA GLY A 284 6.52 11.49 -4.21
C GLY A 284 7.22 10.36 -4.98
N LEU A 285 8.19 9.69 -4.34
CA LEU A 285 8.88 8.54 -4.92
C LEU A 285 7.91 7.40 -5.28
N CYS A 286 6.92 7.10 -4.42
CA CYS A 286 5.91 6.08 -4.68
C CYS A 286 5.09 6.40 -5.93
N LEU A 287 4.65 7.66 -6.08
CA LEU A 287 3.89 8.07 -7.25
C LEU A 287 4.72 7.92 -8.53
N THR A 288 5.96 8.40 -8.53
CA THR A 288 6.87 8.27 -9.69
C THR A 288 7.13 6.82 -10.04
N ALA A 289 7.40 5.97 -9.04
CA ALA A 289 7.66 4.55 -9.28
C ALA A 289 6.44 3.81 -9.85
N LEU A 290 5.24 4.08 -9.30
CA LEU A 290 3.99 3.47 -9.77
C LEU A 290 3.63 3.93 -11.19
N LEU A 291 3.81 5.20 -11.52
CA LEU A 291 3.56 5.69 -12.89
C LEU A 291 4.47 5.03 -13.94
N ASN A 292 5.73 4.77 -13.57
CA ASN A 292 6.72 4.17 -14.46
C ASN A 292 6.62 2.65 -14.56
N SER A 293 5.82 1.98 -13.71
CA SER A 293 5.75 0.51 -13.66
C SER A 293 4.31 0.00 -13.77
N ASN A 294 3.92 -0.42 -14.98
CA ASN A 294 2.61 -1.03 -15.20
C ASN A 294 2.50 -2.45 -14.62
N ASP A 295 3.63 -3.14 -14.50
CA ASP A 295 3.68 -4.54 -14.03
C ASP A 295 3.17 -4.71 -12.60
N ILE A 296 3.37 -3.72 -11.74
CA ILE A 296 2.91 -3.78 -10.34
C ILE A 296 1.39 -3.90 -10.29
N PHE A 297 0.67 -3.06 -11.03
CA PHE A 297 -0.80 -3.07 -11.04
C PHE A 297 -1.35 -4.42 -11.52
N ALA A 298 -0.69 -5.08 -12.46
CA ALA A 298 -1.10 -6.39 -12.97
C ALA A 298 -0.91 -7.51 -11.93
N ILE A 299 0.09 -7.39 -11.06
CA ILE A 299 0.43 -8.41 -10.05
C ILE A 299 -0.41 -8.25 -8.78
N LEU A 300 -0.75 -7.03 -8.39
CA LEU A 300 -1.48 -6.78 -7.15
C LEU A 300 -2.89 -7.38 -7.18
N THR A 301 -3.27 -7.98 -6.06
CA THR A 301 -4.65 -8.37 -5.77
C THR A 301 -5.49 -7.15 -5.37
N GLY A 302 -6.82 -7.28 -5.33
CA GLY A 302 -7.68 -6.16 -4.95
C GLY A 302 -7.46 -5.71 -3.50
N ASN A 303 -7.23 -6.63 -2.56
CA ASN A 303 -6.89 -6.27 -1.17
C ASN A 303 -5.52 -5.57 -1.05
N GLU A 304 -4.50 -6.03 -1.75
CA GLU A 304 -3.19 -5.35 -1.74
C GLU A 304 -3.27 -3.96 -2.36
N SER A 305 -4.06 -3.81 -3.43
CA SER A 305 -4.33 -2.52 -4.08
C SER A 305 -5.07 -1.57 -3.15
N LEU A 306 -6.05 -2.07 -2.39
CA LEU A 306 -6.77 -1.35 -1.36
C LEU A 306 -5.86 -0.88 -0.22
N PHE A 307 -5.01 -1.77 0.29
CA PHE A 307 -4.08 -1.45 1.39
C PHE A 307 -3.03 -0.44 0.96
N LEU A 308 -2.51 -0.57 -0.27
CA LEU A 308 -1.62 0.42 -0.87
C LEU A 308 -2.31 1.77 -1.00
N LEU A 309 -3.53 1.82 -1.52
CA LEU A 309 -4.32 3.03 -1.64
C LEU A 309 -4.55 3.69 -0.27
N ALA A 310 -4.91 2.91 0.75
CA ALA A 310 -5.14 3.41 2.10
C ALA A 310 -3.87 3.99 2.74
N ASN A 311 -2.73 3.30 2.61
CA ASN A 311 -1.44 3.79 3.11
C ASN A 311 -0.98 5.07 2.38
N LEU A 312 -1.13 5.13 1.04
CA LEU A 312 -0.82 6.33 0.26
C LEU A 312 -1.74 7.51 0.60
N THR A 313 -3.03 7.24 0.83
CA THR A 313 -4.00 8.25 1.25
C THR A 313 -3.65 8.83 2.62
N HIS A 314 -3.20 7.99 3.55
CA HIS A 314 -2.76 8.46 4.86
C HIS A 314 -1.48 9.32 4.76
N LEU A 315 -0.49 8.89 3.98
CA LEU A 315 0.72 9.69 3.72
C LEU A 315 0.41 11.03 3.05
N CYS A 316 -0.52 11.02 2.09
CA CYS A 316 -1.04 12.22 1.43
C CYS A 316 -1.65 13.20 2.44
N ALA A 317 -2.50 12.73 3.34
CA ALA A 317 -3.12 13.57 4.36
C ALA A 317 -2.11 14.17 5.36
N MET A 318 -0.97 13.51 5.56
CA MET A 318 0.13 14.01 6.40
C MET A 318 1.01 15.04 5.68
N ASN A 319 0.98 15.11 4.35
CA ASN A 319 1.81 16.01 3.55
C ASN A 319 1.03 16.63 2.38
N LEU A 320 0.13 17.56 2.72
CA LEU A 320 -0.71 18.26 1.75
C LEU A 320 0.09 19.13 0.77
N GLU A 321 1.23 19.68 1.19
CA GLU A 321 2.09 20.48 0.32
C GLU A 321 2.64 19.65 -0.84
N ARG A 322 3.09 18.43 -0.54
CA ARG A 322 3.58 17.52 -1.57
C ARG A 322 2.46 16.98 -2.47
N LEU A 323 1.26 16.76 -1.92
CA LEU A 323 0.08 16.39 -2.71
C LEU A 323 -0.18 17.40 -3.82
N ILE A 324 -0.08 18.69 -3.51
CA ILE A 324 -0.29 19.77 -4.46
C ILE A 324 0.70 19.69 -5.64
N GLU A 325 1.98 19.48 -5.34
CA GLU A 325 3.04 19.40 -6.33
C GLU A 325 2.87 18.21 -7.27
N CYS A 326 2.39 17.08 -6.75
CA CYS A 326 2.23 15.82 -7.46
C CYS A 326 0.77 15.47 -7.76
N LEU A 327 -0.13 16.46 -7.85
CA LEU A 327 -1.57 16.20 -7.86
C LEU A 327 -2.02 15.36 -9.05
N ILE A 328 -1.48 15.62 -10.25
CA ILE A 328 -1.82 14.83 -11.45
C ILE A 328 -1.37 13.39 -11.29
N ASP A 329 -0.11 13.21 -10.89
CA ASP A 329 0.49 11.91 -10.66
C ASP A 329 -0.31 11.12 -9.63
N TRP A 330 -0.74 11.79 -8.56
CA TRP A 330 -1.60 11.21 -7.54
C TRP A 330 -2.97 10.80 -8.09
N THR A 331 -3.65 11.66 -8.86
CA THR A 331 -4.97 11.32 -9.43
C THR A 331 -4.90 10.13 -10.38
N GLU A 332 -3.83 10.03 -11.17
CA GLU A 332 -3.61 8.90 -12.09
C GLU A 332 -3.34 7.60 -11.31
N VAL A 333 -2.45 7.64 -10.32
CA VAL A 333 -2.14 6.46 -9.48
C VAL A 333 -3.38 5.98 -8.72
N VAL A 334 -4.13 6.89 -8.09
CA VAL A 334 -5.39 6.53 -7.40
C VAL A 334 -6.41 5.97 -8.39
N GLY A 335 -6.54 6.58 -9.58
CA GLY A 335 -7.42 6.10 -10.64
C GLY A 335 -7.10 4.67 -11.10
N ARG A 336 -5.80 4.34 -11.22
CA ARG A 336 -5.31 2.99 -11.54
C ARG A 336 -5.54 1.98 -10.41
N LEU A 337 -5.27 2.36 -9.16
CA LEU A 337 -5.51 1.50 -7.99
C LEU A 337 -7.00 1.17 -7.83
N LEU A 338 -7.88 2.16 -8.01
CA LEU A 338 -9.32 1.96 -7.97
C LEU A 338 -9.79 1.06 -9.13
N SER A 339 -9.29 1.29 -10.35
CA SER A 339 -9.58 0.42 -11.50
C SER A 339 -9.13 -1.02 -11.23
N ARG A 340 -7.99 -1.20 -10.57
CA ARG A 340 -7.51 -2.53 -10.21
C ARG A 340 -8.37 -3.19 -9.14
N CYS A 341 -8.94 -2.42 -8.22
CA CYS A 341 -9.92 -2.95 -7.27
C CYS A 341 -11.20 -3.40 -7.99
N ASP A 342 -11.68 -2.61 -8.97
CA ASP A 342 -12.90 -2.90 -9.74
C ASP A 342 -12.81 -4.24 -10.50
N ASP A 343 -11.63 -4.67 -10.95
CA ASP A 343 -11.42 -5.97 -11.63
C ASP A 343 -11.91 -7.19 -10.82
N PHE A 344 -12.00 -7.05 -9.49
CA PHE A 344 -12.37 -8.12 -8.57
C PHE A 344 -13.79 -7.96 -7.98
N ILE A 345 -14.48 -6.86 -8.30
CA ILE A 345 -15.82 -6.57 -7.79
C ILE A 345 -16.85 -7.23 -8.71
N LEU A 346 -17.78 -7.98 -8.11
CA LEU A 346 -18.89 -8.57 -8.83
C LEU A 346 -20.16 -7.78 -8.60
N ARG A 347 -20.94 -7.57 -9.67
CA ARG A 347 -22.26 -6.94 -9.59
C ARG A 347 -23.33 -7.87 -9.01
N ASN A 348 -23.16 -9.18 -9.20
CA ASN A 348 -24.07 -10.21 -8.73
C ASN A 348 -23.31 -11.31 -7.96
N LYS A 349 -24.00 -11.93 -6.99
CA LYS A 349 -23.46 -13.07 -6.25
C LYS A 349 -23.19 -14.24 -7.19
N ASP A 350 -21.98 -14.78 -7.09
CA ASP A 350 -21.55 -16.01 -7.77
C ASP A 350 -21.09 -17.05 -6.74
N THR A 351 -20.99 -18.32 -7.14
CA THR A 351 -20.54 -19.46 -6.34
C THR A 351 -19.14 -19.28 -5.72
N CYS A 352 -18.27 -18.51 -6.36
CA CYS A 352 -16.92 -18.20 -5.88
C CYS A 352 -16.82 -16.82 -5.17
N SER A 353 -17.94 -16.12 -5.00
CA SER A 353 -17.97 -14.79 -4.41
C SER A 353 -18.12 -14.81 -2.90
N HIS A 354 -17.54 -13.82 -2.22
CA HIS A 354 -17.72 -13.56 -0.79
C HIS A 354 -18.02 -12.08 -0.56
N TRP A 355 -18.57 -11.76 0.61
CA TRP A 355 -18.87 -10.38 0.99
C TRP A 355 -17.63 -9.71 1.58
N HIS A 356 -17.25 -8.56 1.03
CA HIS A 356 -16.16 -7.72 1.51
C HIS A 356 -16.73 -6.41 2.11
N PRO A 357 -16.33 -6.01 3.33
CA PRO A 357 -16.90 -4.84 4.02
C PRO A 357 -16.80 -3.51 3.26
N ILE A 358 -15.86 -3.37 2.32
CA ILE A 358 -15.65 -2.15 1.53
C ILE A 358 -16.18 -2.27 0.09
N PHE A 359 -16.10 -3.47 -0.50
CA PHE A 359 -16.42 -3.67 -1.93
C PHE A 359 -17.83 -4.22 -2.17
N GLY A 360 -18.45 -4.84 -1.17
CA GLY A 360 -19.67 -5.62 -1.35
C GLY A 360 -19.35 -7.02 -1.88
N TRP A 361 -20.01 -7.46 -2.96
CA TRP A 361 -19.72 -8.76 -3.57
C TRP A 361 -18.37 -8.75 -4.28
N TYR A 362 -17.48 -9.64 -3.83
CA TYR A 362 -16.08 -9.66 -4.22
C TYR A 362 -15.65 -11.08 -4.61
N CYS A 363 -14.84 -11.19 -5.66
CA CYS A 363 -14.29 -12.46 -6.13
C CYS A 363 -12.79 -12.36 -6.29
N GLN A 364 -12.07 -13.00 -5.38
CA GLN A 364 -10.63 -13.20 -5.49
C GLN A 364 -10.35 -14.70 -5.50
N PRO A 365 -9.57 -15.21 -6.47
CA PRO A 365 -9.13 -16.60 -6.45
C PRO A 365 -8.24 -16.81 -5.23
N VAL A 366 -8.74 -17.61 -4.29
CA VAL A 366 -8.00 -17.95 -3.07
C VAL A 366 -6.96 -19.00 -3.43
N PRO A 367 -5.66 -18.72 -3.32
CA PRO A 367 -4.67 -19.77 -3.45
C PRO A 367 -4.92 -20.83 -2.38
N HIS A 368 -5.01 -22.09 -2.81
CA HIS A 368 -5.30 -23.24 -1.95
C HIS A 368 -4.44 -23.21 -0.67
N GLY A 369 -5.10 -23.16 0.49
CA GLY A 369 -4.44 -23.25 1.81
C GLY A 369 -4.13 -21.92 2.51
N GLN A 370 -4.39 -20.76 1.89
CA GLN A 370 -4.41 -19.48 2.61
C GLN A 370 -5.84 -19.15 3.05
N VAL A 371 -6.00 -18.91 4.36
CA VAL A 371 -7.27 -18.50 4.94
C VAL A 371 -7.54 -17.05 4.50
N LEU A 372 -8.55 -16.88 3.65
CA LEU A 372 -9.19 -15.61 3.28
C LEU A 372 -9.48 -14.68 4.47
N CYS A 373 -9.54 -15.22 5.68
CA CYS A 373 -10.02 -14.54 6.89
C CYS A 373 -8.93 -13.91 7.77
N SER A 374 -7.69 -13.75 7.30
CA SER A 374 -6.61 -13.23 8.17
C SER A 374 -6.60 -11.71 8.30
N ASN A 375 -7.14 -10.96 7.32
CA ASN A 375 -6.98 -9.50 7.27
C ASN A 375 -8.26 -8.71 7.58
N GLU A 376 -9.39 -9.39 7.83
CA GLU A 376 -10.67 -8.73 8.13
C GLU A 376 -10.57 -7.85 9.39
N GLY A 377 -9.78 -8.28 10.38
CA GLY A 377 -9.55 -7.53 11.61
C GLY A 377 -8.93 -6.14 11.37
N ALA A 378 -8.10 -5.99 10.34
CA ALA A 378 -7.45 -4.72 10.00
C ALA A 378 -8.33 -3.78 9.15
N LEU A 379 -9.41 -4.28 8.53
CA LEU A 379 -10.26 -3.48 7.65
C LEU A 379 -10.84 -2.21 8.30
N PRO A 380 -11.27 -2.19 9.58
CA PRO A 380 -11.71 -0.96 10.23
C PRO A 380 -10.64 0.14 10.23
N LEU A 381 -9.37 -0.21 10.42
CA LEU A 381 -8.27 0.75 10.36
C LEU A 381 -7.97 1.20 8.92
N VAL A 382 -8.11 0.30 7.95
CA VAL A 382 -8.02 0.64 6.52
C VAL A 382 -9.13 1.62 6.13
N ILE A 383 -10.37 1.40 6.58
CA ILE A 383 -11.48 2.35 6.36
C ILE A 383 -11.15 3.71 6.99
N MET A 384 -10.58 3.73 8.19
CA MET A 384 -10.15 4.98 8.85
C MET A 384 -9.08 5.72 8.02
N GLN A 385 -8.12 5.02 7.43
CA GLN A 385 -7.14 5.62 6.52
C GLN A 385 -7.79 6.14 5.23
N LEU A 386 -8.72 5.37 4.64
CA LEU A 386 -9.43 5.77 3.43
C LEU A 386 -10.30 7.01 3.67
N LYS A 387 -10.89 7.16 4.86
CA LYS A 387 -11.63 8.37 5.27
C LYS A 387 -10.81 9.66 5.15
N ASN A 388 -9.48 9.58 5.15
CA ASN A 388 -8.64 10.73 4.88
C ASN A 388 -8.81 11.27 3.44
N LEU A 389 -9.18 10.44 2.46
CA LEU A 389 -9.41 10.82 1.06
C LEU A 389 -10.55 11.85 0.91
N TRP A 390 -11.59 11.75 1.75
CA TRP A 390 -12.71 12.70 1.81
C TRP A 390 -12.71 13.47 3.14
N SER A 391 -11.54 13.68 3.73
CA SER A 391 -11.39 14.54 4.89
C SER A 391 -11.41 16.02 4.49
N LYS A 392 -11.82 16.88 5.43
CA LYS A 392 -11.86 18.34 5.24
C LYS A 392 -10.53 18.93 4.71
N PRO A 393 -9.34 18.58 5.24
CA PRO A 393 -8.07 19.12 4.73
C PRO A 393 -7.80 18.71 3.27
N VAL A 394 -8.04 17.45 2.92
CA VAL A 394 -7.80 16.94 1.56
C VAL A 394 -8.81 17.54 0.57
N ILE A 395 -10.10 17.60 0.91
CA ILE A 395 -11.12 18.24 0.05
C ILE A 395 -10.79 19.71 -0.19
N LYS A 396 -10.45 20.47 0.85
CA LYS A 396 -10.05 21.88 0.70
C LYS A 396 -8.80 22.02 -0.17
N CYS A 397 -7.86 21.08 -0.08
CA CYS A 397 -6.67 21.06 -0.91
C CYS A 397 -7.01 20.79 -2.39
N LEU A 398 -7.84 19.79 -2.67
CA LEU A 398 -8.19 19.35 -4.03
C LEU A 398 -9.11 20.34 -4.77
N PHE A 399 -10.02 21.02 -4.05
CA PHE A 399 -10.99 21.95 -4.63
C PHE A 399 -10.65 23.43 -4.43
N LYS A 400 -9.40 23.75 -4.07
CA LYS A 400 -8.97 25.11 -3.71
C LYS A 400 -9.18 26.17 -4.80
N ASP A 401 -9.05 25.83 -6.07
CA ASP A 401 -9.27 26.79 -7.15
C ASP A 401 -10.77 27.09 -7.36
N VAL A 402 -11.64 26.12 -7.10
CA VAL A 402 -13.10 26.35 -7.07
C VAL A 402 -13.45 27.30 -5.92
N LEU A 403 -12.75 27.19 -4.80
CA LEU A 403 -12.87 28.07 -3.64
C LEU A 403 -12.39 29.52 -3.88
N HIS A 404 -11.54 29.76 -4.89
CA HIS A 404 -10.95 31.08 -5.14
C HIS A 404 -11.55 31.83 -6.35
N SER A 405 -12.22 31.14 -7.28
CA SER A 405 -12.91 31.78 -8.42
C SER A 405 -14.05 32.70 -8.01
N SER A 406 -14.61 32.52 -6.81
CA SER A 406 -15.64 33.38 -6.20
C SER A 406 -15.08 34.64 -5.53
N THR A 407 -13.79 34.69 -5.19
CA THR A 407 -13.18 35.83 -4.47
C THR A 407 -12.55 36.90 -5.37
N SER A 408 -12.48 36.69 -6.68
CA SER A 408 -11.88 37.66 -7.62
C SER A 408 -12.83 38.76 -8.12
N THR A 409 -14.09 38.79 -7.67
CA THR A 409 -15.07 39.81 -8.11
C THR A 409 -15.25 40.96 -7.11
N GLU A 410 -14.70 40.85 -5.90
CA GLU A 410 -14.75 41.93 -4.90
C GLU A 410 -13.41 42.04 -4.19
N ARG A 411 -12.49 42.86 -4.73
CA ARG A 411 -11.40 43.52 -3.99
C ARG A 411 -10.62 44.44 -4.93
N THR A 412 -11.26 45.54 -5.29
CA THR A 412 -10.52 46.77 -5.56
C THR A 412 -10.74 47.68 -4.36
N THR A 413 -9.62 48.12 -3.78
CA THR A 413 -9.46 49.18 -2.75
C THR A 413 -9.15 48.73 -1.30
N VAL A 414 -7.88 49.02 -0.95
CA VAL A 414 -7.29 49.44 0.35
C VAL A 414 -6.75 48.42 1.38
N SER A 415 -5.40 48.43 1.46
CA SER A 415 -4.44 48.29 2.59
C SER A 415 -4.30 47.03 3.46
N LYS A 416 -3.12 46.40 3.29
CA LYS A 416 -2.04 46.03 4.25
C LYS A 416 -2.33 45.44 5.65
N LEU A 417 -1.55 44.37 5.89
CA LEU A 417 -0.93 43.87 7.14
C LEU A 417 -1.77 43.01 8.08
N SER A 418 -1.64 41.69 7.91
CA SER A 418 -1.35 40.77 9.01
C SER A 418 -0.79 39.46 8.48
N SER A 419 0.32 39.04 9.08
CA SER A 419 1.02 37.76 8.90
C SER A 419 0.13 36.57 9.25
N ASP A 420 0.05 35.59 8.36
CA ASP A 420 -0.03 34.18 8.77
C ASP A 420 0.41 33.26 7.64
N SER A 421 1.08 32.15 7.98
CA SER A 421 1.82 31.23 7.11
C SER A 421 1.01 30.45 6.05
N GLN A 422 -0.22 30.90 5.71
CA GLN A 422 -1.08 30.29 4.68
C GLN A 422 -0.82 30.82 3.25
N SER A 423 -0.02 31.89 3.10
CA SER A 423 0.26 32.53 1.81
C SER A 423 1.18 31.72 0.88
N ASP A 424 2.04 30.86 1.42
CA ASP A 424 2.99 30.11 0.59
C ASP A 424 2.32 28.94 -0.14
N LEU A 425 1.40 28.24 0.53
CA LEU A 425 0.66 27.13 -0.08
C LEU A 425 -0.29 27.60 -1.19
N THR A 426 -0.98 28.74 -1.01
CA THR A 426 -1.88 29.31 -2.03
C THR A 426 -1.11 29.71 -3.29
N LEU A 427 0.06 30.32 -3.14
CA LEU A 427 0.91 30.74 -4.26
C LEU A 427 1.53 29.57 -5.01
N SER A 428 1.97 28.52 -4.31
CA SER A 428 2.52 27.30 -4.92
C SER A 428 1.48 26.55 -5.76
N ILE A 429 0.25 26.41 -5.25
CA ILE A 429 -0.89 25.82 -5.97
C ILE A 429 -1.22 26.62 -7.23
N GLN A 430 -1.37 27.95 -7.12
CA GLN A 430 -1.64 28.82 -8.28
C GLN A 430 -0.53 28.75 -9.33
N LYS A 431 0.74 28.63 -8.91
CA LYS A 431 1.88 28.46 -9.84
C LYS A 431 1.83 27.12 -10.56
N LEU A 432 1.47 26.02 -9.87
CA LEU A 432 1.29 24.71 -10.48
C LEU A 432 0.13 24.72 -11.48
N TRP A 433 -1.01 25.31 -11.14
CA TRP A 433 -2.14 25.45 -12.07
C TRP A 433 -1.81 26.28 -13.30
N LYS A 434 -1.11 27.40 -13.12
CA LYS A 434 -0.63 28.23 -14.24
C LYS A 434 0.40 27.48 -15.09
N LYS A 435 1.32 26.75 -14.46
CA LYS A 435 2.34 25.94 -15.14
C LYS A 435 1.73 24.74 -15.89
N LEU A 436 0.65 24.17 -15.37
CA LEU A 436 -0.10 23.11 -16.05
C LEU A 436 -0.89 23.65 -17.24
N ASN A 437 -1.53 24.80 -17.08
CA ASN A 437 -2.18 25.48 -18.20
C ASN A 437 -1.16 25.93 -19.27
N SER A 438 0.09 26.24 -18.89
CA SER A 438 1.15 26.63 -19.83
C SER A 438 1.85 25.45 -20.51
N ILE A 439 2.24 24.39 -19.77
CA ILE A 439 2.86 23.18 -20.35
C ILE A 439 1.92 22.50 -21.36
N ARG A 440 0.60 22.64 -21.17
CA ARG A 440 -0.43 22.12 -22.10
C ARG A 440 -0.73 23.07 -23.26
N ALA A 441 -0.37 24.36 -23.15
CA ALA A 441 -0.44 25.30 -24.25
C ALA A 441 0.70 25.10 -25.27
N ASP A 442 1.88 24.66 -24.81
CA ASP A 442 3.08 24.49 -25.65
C ASP A 442 3.07 23.24 -26.55
N THR A 443 2.09 22.32 -26.41
CA THR A 443 1.89 21.17 -27.32
C THR A 443 1.02 21.49 -28.55
N LYS A 444 0.73 22.78 -28.82
CA LYS A 444 -0.14 23.21 -29.93
C LYS A 444 0.64 23.54 -31.19
N LEU A 445 0.83 22.54 -32.05
CA LEU A 445 0.98 22.72 -33.51
C LEU A 445 0.66 21.41 -34.24
N ALA A 446 -0.63 21.02 -34.30
CA ALA A 446 -1.18 20.18 -35.36
C ALA A 446 -2.71 20.04 -35.29
N SER A 447 -3.35 20.38 -36.43
CA SER A 447 -4.63 19.94 -37.00
C SER A 447 -5.97 20.20 -36.27
N GLN A 448 -6.79 20.99 -36.96
CA GLN A 448 -8.23 21.21 -36.73
C GLN A 448 -9.05 19.99 -37.16
N ALA A 449 -9.58 19.26 -36.19
CA ALA A 449 -10.85 18.53 -36.22
C ALA A 449 -11.39 18.58 -34.78
N GLN A 450 -12.69 18.82 -34.59
CA GLN A 450 -13.35 19.11 -33.30
C GLN A 450 -12.80 18.24 -32.15
N ARG A 451 -11.89 18.79 -31.35
CA ARG A 451 -11.29 18.10 -30.20
C ARG A 451 -12.15 18.35 -28.96
N LEU A 452 -12.31 17.30 -28.16
CA LEU A 452 -12.76 17.38 -26.77
C LEU A 452 -12.03 18.53 -26.04
N PRO A 453 -12.74 19.36 -25.25
CA PRO A 453 -12.09 20.35 -24.40
C PRO A 453 -11.01 19.71 -23.52
N GLU A 454 -9.95 20.44 -23.18
CA GLU A 454 -8.93 19.89 -22.28
C GLU A 454 -9.54 19.66 -20.88
N LEU A 455 -9.26 18.52 -20.25
CA LEU A 455 -9.77 18.18 -18.92
C LEU A 455 -9.14 19.09 -17.87
N SER A 456 -9.99 19.83 -17.15
CA SER A 456 -9.58 20.55 -15.95
C SER A 456 -9.26 19.57 -14.83
N ILE A 457 -8.46 19.99 -13.86
CA ILE A 457 -8.23 19.16 -12.67
C ILE A 457 -9.51 18.84 -11.92
N ILE A 458 -10.43 19.79 -11.84
CA ILE A 458 -11.69 19.62 -11.11
C ILE A 458 -12.44 18.45 -11.70
N VAL A 459 -12.43 18.32 -13.04
CA VAL A 459 -12.98 17.16 -13.74
C VAL A 459 -12.28 15.86 -13.33
N ILE A 460 -10.94 15.84 -13.32
CA ILE A 460 -10.16 14.66 -12.96
C ILE A 460 -10.41 14.24 -11.50
N VAL A 461 -10.42 15.19 -10.56
CA VAL A 461 -10.70 14.95 -9.14
C VAL A 461 -12.12 14.44 -8.94
N CYS A 462 -13.12 15.06 -9.60
CA CYS A 462 -14.50 14.57 -9.55
C CYS A 462 -14.62 13.15 -10.11
N GLN A 463 -13.87 12.82 -11.18
CA GLN A 463 -13.82 11.46 -11.72
C GLN A 463 -13.23 10.46 -10.72
N VAL A 464 -12.17 10.83 -9.99
CA VAL A 464 -11.60 9.99 -8.92
C VAL A 464 -12.64 9.70 -7.83
N TYR A 465 -13.38 10.71 -7.37
CA TYR A 465 -14.42 10.51 -6.36
C TYR A 465 -15.58 9.66 -6.86
N GLN A 466 -16.01 9.83 -8.12
CA GLN A 466 -17.04 8.96 -8.71
C GLN A 466 -16.59 7.51 -8.79
N ARG A 467 -15.35 7.28 -9.25
CA ARG A 467 -14.80 5.93 -9.27
C ARG A 467 -14.70 5.37 -7.86
N ALA A 468 -14.24 6.15 -6.88
CA ALA A 468 -14.18 5.72 -5.49
C ALA A 468 -15.57 5.36 -4.92
N MET A 469 -16.62 6.12 -5.23
CA MET A 469 -17.99 5.80 -4.81
C MET A 469 -18.54 4.53 -5.46
N HIS A 470 -18.15 4.27 -6.72
CA HIS A 470 -18.51 3.04 -7.42
C HIS A 470 -17.75 1.82 -6.85
N THR A 471 -16.43 1.93 -6.71
CA THR A 471 -15.56 0.87 -6.19
C THR A 471 -15.88 0.56 -4.72
N PHE A 472 -16.07 1.58 -3.89
CA PHE A 472 -16.38 1.43 -2.45
C PHE A 472 -17.89 1.51 -2.21
N SER A 473 -18.64 0.58 -2.80
CA SER A 473 -20.11 0.59 -2.79
C SER A 473 -20.72 0.73 -1.39
N THR A 474 -20.14 0.08 -0.37
CA THR A 474 -20.60 0.16 1.02
C THR A 474 -20.25 1.47 1.72
N LEU A 475 -19.23 2.19 1.25
CA LEU A 475 -18.78 3.48 1.78
C LEU A 475 -19.28 4.67 0.95
N SER A 476 -20.07 4.44 -0.10
CA SER A 476 -20.54 5.51 -1.01
C SER A 476 -21.30 6.61 -0.27
N SER A 477 -22.13 6.25 0.72
CA SER A 477 -22.81 7.22 1.60
C SER A 477 -21.84 8.00 2.48
N ASP A 478 -20.81 7.34 3.02
CA ASP A 478 -19.77 7.97 3.84
C ASP A 478 -18.93 8.96 3.02
N ILE A 479 -18.61 8.62 1.76
CA ILE A 479 -17.89 9.51 0.83
C ILE A 479 -18.76 10.72 0.51
N THR A 480 -20.04 10.50 0.21
CA THR A 480 -21.01 11.58 -0.09
C THR A 480 -21.13 12.53 1.09
N ALA A 481 -21.32 11.99 2.30
CA ALA A 481 -21.37 12.79 3.54
C ALA A 481 -20.06 13.54 3.79
N GLY A 482 -18.91 12.93 3.47
CA GLY A 482 -17.60 13.58 3.54
C GLY A 482 -17.46 14.79 2.63
N LEU A 483 -17.88 14.65 1.37
CA LEU A 483 -17.89 15.73 0.37
C LEU A 483 -18.87 16.84 0.73
N CYS A 484 -20.04 16.48 1.28
CA CYS A 484 -21.10 17.41 1.63
C CYS A 484 -20.95 18.03 3.02
N ARG A 485 -19.97 17.60 3.82
CA ARG A 485 -19.77 18.10 5.20
C ARG A 485 -19.51 19.61 5.25
N GLU A 486 -18.91 20.16 4.20
CA GLU A 486 -18.60 21.58 4.14
C GLU A 486 -19.55 22.28 3.17
N ASP A 487 -20.28 23.27 3.67
CA ASP A 487 -21.31 24.02 2.93
C ASP A 487 -20.77 24.73 1.67
N PHE A 488 -19.45 24.89 1.56
CA PHE A 488 -18.85 25.55 0.40
C PHE A 488 -18.81 24.66 -0.86
N LEU A 489 -18.67 23.33 -0.76
CA LEU A 489 -18.26 22.55 -1.94
C LEU A 489 -19.31 22.58 -3.04
N LEU A 490 -20.59 22.36 -2.69
CA LEU A 490 -21.66 22.25 -3.68
C LEU A 490 -21.97 23.59 -4.39
N PRO A 491 -22.10 24.74 -3.69
CA PRO A 491 -22.27 26.04 -4.36
C PRO A 491 -21.12 26.39 -5.30
N HIS A 492 -19.88 26.07 -4.90
CA HIS A 492 -18.69 26.34 -5.70
C HIS A 492 -18.62 25.42 -6.92
N LEU A 493 -18.92 24.12 -6.79
CA LEU A 493 -19.04 23.20 -7.93
C LEU A 493 -20.14 23.64 -8.90
N PHE A 494 -21.28 24.11 -8.40
CA PHE A 494 -22.34 24.64 -9.25
C PHE A 494 -21.89 25.91 -9.99
N THR A 495 -21.23 26.84 -9.30
CA THR A 495 -20.66 28.05 -9.91
C THR A 495 -19.65 27.71 -11.01
N TYR A 496 -18.84 26.67 -10.79
CA TYR A 496 -17.93 26.15 -11.80
C TYR A 496 -18.68 25.62 -13.04
N ILE A 497 -19.77 24.86 -12.86
CA ILE A 497 -20.61 24.38 -13.97
C ILE A 497 -21.24 25.57 -14.73
N VAL A 498 -21.75 26.57 -14.00
CA VAL A 498 -22.33 27.79 -14.57
C VAL A 498 -21.31 28.58 -15.39
N SER A 499 -20.05 28.61 -14.96
CA SER A 499 -18.98 29.37 -15.62
C SER A 499 -18.72 28.96 -17.09
N PHE A 500 -19.06 27.73 -17.48
CA PHE A 500 -18.93 27.28 -18.87
C PHE A 500 -19.91 27.96 -19.84
N SER A 501 -21.08 28.38 -19.35
CA SER A 501 -22.06 29.13 -20.14
C SER A 501 -22.92 30.00 -19.21
N PRO A 502 -22.44 31.20 -18.84
CA PRO A 502 -23.11 32.05 -17.85
C PRO A 502 -24.53 32.48 -18.26
N ALA A 503 -24.81 32.58 -19.57
CA ALA A 503 -26.11 33.00 -20.08
C ALA A 503 -27.24 31.99 -19.79
N ASP A 504 -26.91 30.68 -19.75
CA ASP A 504 -27.87 29.59 -19.57
C ASP A 504 -27.49 28.67 -18.40
N ASN A 505 -26.74 29.16 -17.42
CA ASN A 505 -26.26 28.39 -16.25
C ASN A 505 -25.48 27.11 -16.63
N GLY A 506 -24.73 27.10 -17.72
CA GLY A 506 -23.93 25.95 -18.19
C GLY A 506 -24.68 24.98 -19.12
N LEU A 507 -26.00 25.14 -19.31
CA LEU A 507 -26.84 24.15 -20.00
C LEU A 507 -26.44 23.92 -21.47
N THR A 508 -26.20 25.00 -22.21
CA THR A 508 -25.86 24.92 -23.65
C THR A 508 -24.53 24.21 -23.88
N TYR A 509 -23.56 24.40 -22.98
CA TYR A 509 -22.27 23.69 -23.03
C TYR A 509 -22.45 22.17 -22.85
N VAL A 510 -23.21 21.76 -21.82
CA VAL A 510 -23.46 20.34 -21.52
C VAL A 510 -24.24 19.66 -22.65
N LEU A 511 -25.28 20.31 -23.18
CA LEU A 511 -26.06 19.77 -24.30
C LEU A 511 -25.24 19.65 -25.58
N ASN A 512 -24.39 20.63 -25.89
CA ASN A 512 -23.49 20.55 -27.04
C ASN A 512 -22.47 19.42 -26.88
N LEU A 513 -21.94 19.24 -25.67
CA LEU A 513 -21.00 18.16 -25.37
C LEU A 513 -21.66 16.78 -25.55
N LEU A 514 -22.89 16.61 -25.05
CA LEU A 514 -23.68 15.39 -25.21
C LEU A 514 -24.09 15.13 -26.66
N SER A 515 -24.35 16.18 -27.43
CA SER A 515 -24.68 16.03 -28.87
C SER A 515 -23.48 15.60 -29.71
N SER A 516 -22.26 15.90 -29.24
CA SER A 516 -21.02 15.66 -29.98
C SER A 516 -20.30 14.39 -29.53
N HIS A 517 -20.63 13.86 -28.34
CA HIS A 517 -19.91 12.73 -27.75
C HIS A 517 -20.80 11.90 -26.81
N SER A 518 -20.34 10.69 -26.44
CA SER A 518 -21.07 9.80 -25.54
C SER A 518 -21.19 10.34 -24.10
N ASP A 519 -22.18 9.84 -23.37
CA ASP A 519 -22.47 10.21 -21.98
C ASP A 519 -21.42 9.73 -20.96
N ASN A 520 -20.54 8.81 -21.35
CA ASN A 520 -19.51 8.20 -20.51
C ASN A 520 -18.21 9.01 -20.37
N ILE A 521 -18.22 10.27 -20.78
CA ILE A 521 -17.00 11.08 -20.86
C ILE A 521 -16.72 11.77 -19.53
N SER A 522 -15.44 11.80 -19.15
CA SER A 522 -14.95 12.40 -17.90
C SER A 522 -15.47 13.82 -17.66
N HIS A 523 -15.68 14.62 -18.70
CA HIS A 523 -16.22 15.99 -18.62
C HIS A 523 -17.56 16.11 -17.89
N PHE A 524 -18.37 15.05 -17.84
CA PHE A 524 -19.62 15.04 -17.08
C PHE A 524 -19.43 14.75 -15.59
N ALA A 525 -18.23 14.37 -15.15
CA ALA A 525 -17.96 13.99 -13.76
C ALA A 525 -18.30 15.09 -12.74
N PRO A 526 -17.96 16.38 -12.92
CA PRO A 526 -18.38 17.42 -11.99
C PRO A 526 -19.90 17.51 -11.84
N LEU A 527 -20.64 17.38 -12.93
CA LEU A 527 -22.09 17.51 -12.97
C LEU A 527 -22.79 16.32 -12.30
N ILE A 528 -22.37 15.10 -12.60
CA ILE A 528 -22.88 13.88 -11.97
C ILE A 528 -22.57 13.87 -10.47
N LEU A 529 -21.33 14.23 -10.07
CA LEU A 529 -20.95 14.26 -8.66
C LEU A 529 -21.76 15.30 -7.89
N PHE A 530 -21.88 16.50 -8.46
CA PHE A 530 -22.69 17.57 -7.89
C PHE A 530 -24.16 17.15 -7.75
N ALA A 531 -24.77 16.57 -8.80
CA ALA A 531 -26.17 16.19 -8.78
C ALA A 531 -26.48 15.15 -7.69
N ASN A 532 -25.64 14.11 -7.55
CA ASN A 532 -25.81 13.08 -6.52
C ASN A 532 -25.60 13.62 -5.10
N CYS A 533 -24.59 14.46 -4.91
CA CYS A 533 -24.32 15.09 -3.61
C CYS A 533 -25.44 16.07 -3.22
N ALA A 534 -25.88 16.93 -4.15
CA ALA A 534 -26.97 17.89 -3.94
C ALA A 534 -28.30 17.19 -3.65
N ALA A 535 -28.63 16.11 -4.39
CA ALA A 535 -29.82 15.31 -4.13
C ALA A 535 -29.81 14.72 -2.71
N THR A 536 -28.66 14.21 -2.27
CA THR A 536 -28.50 13.67 -0.91
C THR A 536 -28.68 14.76 0.15
N VAL A 537 -28.01 15.90 0.02
CA VAL A 537 -28.12 17.02 0.97
C VAL A 537 -29.54 17.57 1.02
N ILE A 538 -30.15 17.88 -0.12
CA ILE A 538 -31.51 18.44 -0.18
C ILE A 538 -32.56 17.46 0.37
N SER A 539 -32.31 16.15 0.28
CA SER A 539 -33.21 15.15 0.86
C SER A 539 -33.21 15.16 2.39
N ILE A 540 -32.09 15.51 3.04
CA ILE A 540 -31.93 15.47 4.50
C ILE A 540 -32.13 16.82 5.20
N LEU A 541 -32.02 17.95 4.48
CA LEU A 541 -32.27 19.29 5.03
C LEU A 541 -33.72 19.43 5.53
N ASP A 542 -33.88 20.12 6.66
CA ASP A 542 -35.18 20.54 7.16
C ASP A 542 -35.67 21.83 6.47
N GLU A 543 -36.90 22.26 6.76
CA GLU A 543 -37.48 23.44 6.12
C GLU A 543 -36.85 24.74 6.62
N ASP A 544 -36.41 24.79 7.87
CA ASP A 544 -35.79 26.00 8.44
C ASP A 544 -34.40 26.22 7.83
N GLU A 545 -33.58 25.17 7.72
CA GLU A 545 -32.23 25.24 7.14
C GLU A 545 -32.27 25.58 5.64
N MET A 546 -33.22 25.01 4.91
CA MET A 546 -33.36 25.21 3.47
C MET A 546 -33.97 26.57 3.10
N TYR A 547 -35.04 27.00 3.78
CA TYR A 547 -35.81 28.19 3.39
C TYR A 547 -35.51 29.43 4.22
N GLU A 548 -35.09 29.29 5.47
CA GLU A 548 -34.83 30.43 6.36
C GLU A 548 -33.35 30.71 6.53
N GLN A 549 -32.54 29.65 6.72
CA GLN A 549 -31.09 29.79 6.86
C GLN A 549 -30.37 29.86 5.50
N GLU A 550 -31.04 29.45 4.42
CA GLU A 550 -30.51 29.45 3.05
C GLU A 550 -29.16 28.69 2.93
N LYS A 551 -29.09 27.49 3.52
CA LYS A 551 -27.88 26.65 3.51
C LYS A 551 -28.13 25.27 2.90
N PRO A 552 -27.17 24.73 2.12
CA PRO A 552 -25.95 25.38 1.64
C PRO A 552 -26.19 26.32 0.44
N PHE A 553 -27.41 26.35 -0.09
CA PHE A 553 -27.77 27.14 -1.27
C PHE A 553 -28.73 28.27 -0.92
N THR A 554 -28.53 29.43 -1.53
CA THR A 554 -29.53 30.51 -1.48
C THR A 554 -30.78 30.14 -2.27
N LEU A 555 -31.91 30.79 -1.97
CA LEU A 555 -33.16 30.56 -2.72
C LEU A 555 -33.01 30.85 -4.22
N GLU A 556 -32.18 31.84 -4.58
CA GLU A 556 -31.82 32.14 -5.97
C GLU A 556 -31.00 31.02 -6.62
N GLN A 557 -30.03 30.46 -5.91
CA GLN A 557 -29.25 29.31 -6.37
C GLN A 557 -30.13 28.07 -6.55
N LEU A 558 -31.05 27.81 -5.64
CA LEU A 558 -32.03 26.71 -5.78
C LEU A 558 -32.93 26.89 -7.00
N ARG A 559 -33.38 28.12 -7.27
CA ARG A 559 -34.20 28.44 -8.46
C ARG A 559 -33.42 28.25 -9.75
N THR A 560 -32.16 28.71 -9.81
CA THR A 560 -31.30 28.53 -11.00
C THR A 560 -30.96 27.05 -11.23
N LEU A 561 -30.73 26.30 -10.16
CA LEU A 561 -30.51 24.85 -10.19
C LEU A 561 -31.73 24.09 -10.69
N ALA A 562 -32.91 24.38 -10.13
CA ALA A 562 -34.17 23.79 -10.57
C ALA A 562 -34.45 24.08 -12.05
N LYS A 563 -34.17 25.31 -12.50
CA LYS A 563 -34.30 25.69 -13.91
C LYS A 563 -33.34 24.88 -14.78
N PHE A 564 -32.08 24.75 -14.38
CA PHE A 564 -31.07 23.97 -15.10
C PHE A 564 -31.50 22.51 -15.25
N CYS A 565 -31.83 21.81 -14.15
CA CYS A 565 -32.22 20.40 -14.17
C CYS A 565 -33.48 20.17 -15.02
N ASN A 566 -34.50 20.99 -14.83
CA ASN A 566 -35.76 20.90 -15.56
C ASN A 566 -35.57 21.08 -17.08
N HIS A 567 -34.80 22.09 -17.49
CA HIS A 567 -34.52 22.33 -18.91
C HIS A 567 -33.60 21.27 -19.51
N PHE A 568 -32.65 20.74 -18.74
CA PHE A 568 -31.79 19.63 -19.17
C PHE A 568 -32.63 18.38 -19.45
N CYS A 569 -33.40 17.90 -18.47
CA CYS A 569 -34.22 16.70 -18.60
C CYS A 569 -35.20 16.82 -19.78
N PHE A 570 -35.86 17.97 -19.93
CA PHE A 570 -36.76 18.21 -21.07
C PHE A 570 -36.02 18.22 -22.42
N ARG A 571 -34.92 18.97 -22.55
CA ARG A 571 -34.22 19.13 -23.84
C ARG A 571 -33.50 17.86 -24.30
N VAL A 572 -32.99 17.04 -23.38
CA VAL A 572 -32.32 15.77 -23.71
C VAL A 572 -33.28 14.81 -24.39
N ILE A 573 -34.49 14.66 -23.86
CA ILE A 573 -35.53 13.79 -24.42
C ILE A 573 -36.16 14.44 -25.66
N TRP A 574 -36.56 15.71 -25.57
CA TRP A 574 -37.31 16.39 -26.65
C TRP A 574 -36.51 16.54 -27.94
N LYS A 575 -35.19 16.75 -27.84
CA LYS A 575 -34.30 16.83 -29.02
C LYS A 575 -33.69 15.48 -29.41
N SER A 576 -34.09 14.39 -28.77
CA SER A 576 -33.57 13.03 -28.98
C SER A 576 -32.04 12.94 -28.87
N TYR A 577 -31.44 13.66 -27.91
CA TYR A 577 -30.00 13.51 -27.62
C TYR A 577 -29.69 12.17 -26.94
N MET A 578 -30.68 11.57 -26.28
CA MET A 578 -30.66 10.19 -25.78
C MET A 578 -32.00 9.53 -26.07
N GLU A 579 -32.01 8.25 -26.41
CA GLU A 579 -33.24 7.45 -26.42
C GLU A 579 -33.70 7.18 -24.98
N ILE A 580 -35.00 7.00 -24.76
CA ILE A 580 -35.58 6.84 -23.41
C ILE A 580 -34.95 5.65 -22.68
N ASN A 581 -34.72 4.54 -23.37
CA ASN A 581 -34.09 3.34 -22.81
C ASN A 581 -32.62 3.57 -22.41
N ASP A 582 -31.91 4.41 -23.16
CA ASP A 582 -30.51 4.76 -22.86
C ASP A 582 -30.43 5.80 -21.75
N ALA A 583 -31.39 6.73 -21.69
CA ALA A 583 -31.47 7.76 -20.66
C ALA A 583 -31.67 7.16 -19.26
N ILE A 584 -32.46 6.09 -19.12
CA ILE A 584 -32.65 5.38 -17.85
C ILE A 584 -31.34 4.76 -17.36
N ASN A 585 -30.52 4.25 -18.28
CA ASN A 585 -29.25 3.60 -17.97
C ASN A 585 -28.07 4.59 -17.87
N SER A 586 -28.25 5.83 -18.33
CA SER A 586 -27.22 6.86 -18.28
C SER A 586 -27.04 7.40 -16.86
N PRO A 587 -25.82 7.34 -16.28
CA PRO A 587 -25.56 7.89 -14.95
C PRO A 587 -25.78 9.40 -14.91
N LEU A 588 -25.55 10.11 -16.02
CA LEU A 588 -25.76 11.55 -16.15
C LEU A 588 -27.24 11.92 -16.03
N PHE A 589 -28.07 11.29 -16.85
CA PHE A 589 -29.50 11.60 -16.88
C PHE A 589 -30.16 11.18 -15.57
N SER A 590 -29.89 9.98 -15.06
CA SER A 590 -30.44 9.47 -13.80
C SER A 590 -30.13 10.40 -12.61
N SER A 591 -28.88 10.83 -12.46
CA SER A 591 -28.47 11.73 -11.37
C SER A 591 -29.19 13.08 -11.42
N LEU A 592 -29.30 13.68 -12.61
CA LEU A 592 -29.96 14.98 -12.79
C LEU A 592 -31.48 14.90 -12.69
N TYR A 593 -32.07 13.81 -13.19
CA TYR A 593 -33.51 13.57 -13.07
C TYR A 593 -33.92 13.37 -11.61
N GLN A 594 -33.16 12.59 -10.83
CA GLN A 594 -33.40 12.42 -9.40
C GLN A 594 -33.37 13.77 -8.67
N LEU A 595 -32.37 14.61 -8.94
CA LEU A 595 -32.29 15.95 -8.37
C LEU A 595 -33.47 16.83 -8.81
N CYS A 596 -33.87 16.77 -10.07
CA CYS A 596 -35.02 17.51 -10.61
C CYS A 596 -36.32 17.15 -9.87
N MET A 597 -36.59 15.85 -9.70
CA MET A 597 -37.79 15.36 -9.00
C MET A 597 -37.78 15.73 -7.52
N LEU A 598 -36.63 15.69 -6.85
CA LEU A 598 -36.51 16.14 -5.46
C LEU A 598 -36.78 17.64 -5.30
N LEU A 599 -36.23 18.47 -6.19
CA LEU A 599 -36.48 19.91 -6.19
C LEU A 599 -37.94 20.23 -6.47
N TYR A 600 -38.57 19.52 -7.40
CA TYR A 600 -40.01 19.65 -7.67
C TYR A 600 -40.84 19.32 -6.43
N ASN A 601 -40.56 18.19 -5.77
CA ASN A 601 -41.27 17.78 -4.56
C ASN A 601 -41.11 18.79 -3.41
N ARG A 602 -39.93 19.42 -3.27
CA ARG A 602 -39.70 20.49 -2.29
C ARG A 602 -40.46 21.77 -2.65
N ASP A 603 -40.43 22.18 -3.92
CA ASP A 603 -41.18 23.34 -4.41
C ASP A 603 -42.70 23.18 -4.24
N CYS A 604 -43.22 21.96 -4.40
CA CYS A 604 -44.63 21.65 -4.11
C CYS A 604 -45.01 21.79 -2.63
N ARG A 605 -44.07 21.57 -1.70
CA ARG A 605 -44.31 21.75 -0.25
C ARG A 605 -44.29 23.21 0.15
N ARG A 606 -43.23 23.93 -0.26
CA ARG A 606 -43.07 25.37 -0.06
C ARG A 606 -42.42 25.96 -1.29
N SER A 607 -43.19 26.77 -2.01
CA SER A 607 -42.78 27.26 -3.31
C SER A 607 -41.69 28.32 -3.21
N PHE A 608 -40.61 28.11 -3.96
CA PHE A 608 -39.54 29.08 -4.20
C PHE A 608 -39.51 29.55 -5.67
N THR A 609 -40.41 29.03 -6.52
CA THR A 609 -40.57 29.37 -7.94
C THR A 609 -41.88 30.11 -8.28
N SER A 610 -42.69 30.46 -7.27
CA SER A 610 -44.03 31.06 -7.40
C SER A 610 -44.11 32.32 -8.28
N GLU A 611 -42.99 33.03 -8.45
CA GLU A 611 -42.86 34.23 -9.28
C GLU A 611 -42.85 33.94 -10.79
N ILE A 612 -42.60 32.68 -11.21
CA ILE A 612 -42.42 32.31 -12.63
C ILE A 612 -43.56 31.39 -13.09
N PRO A 613 -44.48 31.88 -13.94
CA PRO A 613 -45.55 31.03 -14.47
C PRO A 613 -44.98 29.94 -15.40
N LYS A 614 -45.49 28.71 -15.27
CA LYS A 614 -45.08 27.52 -16.05
C LYS A 614 -43.58 27.18 -15.92
N PHE A 615 -43.04 27.30 -14.71
CA PHE A 615 -41.64 27.01 -14.45
C PHE A 615 -41.25 25.55 -14.77
N TRP A 616 -42.05 24.58 -14.32
CA TRP A 616 -41.75 23.16 -14.49
C TRP A 616 -42.24 22.63 -15.85
N LEU A 617 -41.33 21.99 -16.60
CA LEU A 617 -41.57 21.47 -17.96
C LEU A 617 -41.56 19.94 -18.00
N ALA A 618 -40.77 19.32 -17.13
CA ALA A 618 -40.56 17.87 -17.07
C ALA A 618 -41.32 17.06 -15.99
N PRO A 619 -42.27 17.55 -15.17
CA PRO A 619 -42.55 16.89 -13.89
C PRO A 619 -43.61 15.78 -13.85
N TYR A 620 -44.29 15.40 -14.95
CA TYR A 620 -45.27 14.29 -14.89
C TYR A 620 -45.29 13.48 -16.21
N ASP A 621 -45.18 12.15 -16.10
CA ASP A 621 -45.38 11.13 -17.15
C ASP A 621 -44.43 11.05 -18.36
N PHE A 622 -43.14 11.34 -18.22
CA PHE A 622 -42.17 11.06 -19.31
C PHE A 622 -41.71 9.59 -19.42
N LEU A 623 -41.88 8.79 -18.36
CA LEU A 623 -41.35 7.41 -18.27
C LEU A 623 -42.42 6.33 -17.98
N SER A 624 -43.63 6.71 -17.59
CA SER A 624 -44.75 5.82 -17.22
C SER A 624 -45.72 5.54 -18.38
N GLU A 625 -45.80 6.42 -19.37
CA GLU A 625 -46.69 6.26 -20.53
C GLU A 625 -45.95 6.50 -21.85
N ARG A 626 -45.21 5.50 -22.32
CA ARG A 626 -45.01 5.20 -23.75
C ARG A 626 -44.36 3.84 -23.99
#